data_AF-A0AAU1V6D4-F1
#
_entry.id   AF-A0AAU1V6D4-F1
#
_cell.length_a   1.000
_cell.length_b   1.000
_cell.length_c   1.000
_cell.angle_alpha   90.00
_cell.angle_beta   90.00
_cell.angle_gamma   90.00
#
_symmetry.space_group_name_H-M   'P 1'
#
loop_
_entity.id
_entity.type
_entity.pdbx_description
1 polymer ?
#
loop_
_entity_poly.entity_id
_entity_poly.type
_entity_poly.pdbx_seq_one_letter_code
_entity_poly.pdbx_strand_id
1 'polypeptide(L)'
;MAAALLTAGCSRSPDTAPPRSLPASSSPPPSASTARPSATATSAFCLDLSTFQVGVIAYRSEVGAAIEGQPLDFKGLRRKAALIADIGERMRSSAPPDIAEEFRTVLKAIDTSASNLKSDAEARDVLDPVYGERNRPAFDAVDHYDCGAEGG
;
A
#
# COMPACT_ATOMS: atom_id res chain seq x y z
N MET A 1 -20.80 34.34 0.85
CA MET A 1 -20.77 34.28 -0.63
C MET A 1 -19.75 35.29 -1.13
N ALA A 2 -18.68 34.84 -1.79
CA ALA A 2 -17.95 35.52 -2.88
C ALA A 2 -16.69 34.70 -3.16
N ALA A 3 -16.65 34.09 -4.34
CA ALA A 3 -15.47 33.50 -4.95
C ALA A 3 -14.76 34.57 -5.78
N ALA A 4 -13.43 34.55 -5.83
CA ALA A 4 -12.58 35.02 -6.93
C ALA A 4 -11.11 34.97 -6.50
N LEU A 5 -10.10 34.68 -7.30
CA LEU A 5 -9.88 34.02 -8.59
C LEU A 5 -8.35 34.07 -8.75
N LEU A 6 -7.77 33.03 -9.32
CA LEU A 6 -6.34 32.95 -9.67
C LEU A 6 -5.96 34.07 -10.65
N THR A 7 -4.87 34.78 -10.36
CA THR A 7 -4.14 35.54 -11.39
C THR A 7 -2.73 35.00 -11.51
N ALA A 8 -2.48 34.35 -12.65
CA ALA A 8 -1.14 34.04 -13.13
C ALA A 8 -0.34 35.34 -13.31
N GLY A 9 0.82 35.43 -12.65
CA GLY A 9 1.76 36.52 -12.82
C GLY A 9 2.90 36.11 -13.75
N CYS A 10 2.71 36.32 -15.06
CA CYS A 10 3.79 36.33 -16.03
C CYS A 10 4.40 37.75 -16.12
N SER A 11 5.74 37.79 -16.15
CA SER A 11 6.61 38.83 -16.71
C SER A 11 6.83 40.17 -15.98
N ARG A 12 8.10 40.41 -15.63
CA ARG A 12 8.76 41.73 -15.65
C ARG A 12 10.13 41.62 -16.34
N SER A 13 10.25 42.29 -17.50
CA SER A 13 11.48 42.66 -18.24
C SER A 13 12.21 43.84 -17.53
N PRO A 14 13.40 44.37 -17.94
CA PRO A 14 13.64 44.92 -19.30
C PRO A 14 15.10 44.98 -19.88
N ASP A 15 15.12 45.16 -21.22
CA ASP A 15 15.90 46.07 -22.09
C ASP A 15 17.45 46.09 -22.30
N THR A 16 17.86 45.83 -23.57
CA THR A 16 18.58 46.72 -24.55
C THR A 16 19.74 46.06 -25.34
N ALA A 17 19.70 46.22 -26.68
CA ALA A 17 20.52 45.73 -27.82
C ALA A 17 22.02 46.22 -27.85
N PRO A 18 22.93 45.94 -28.85
CA PRO A 18 22.77 45.42 -30.24
C PRO A 18 23.80 44.30 -30.67
N PRO A 19 23.84 43.83 -31.95
CA PRO A 19 24.56 42.61 -32.31
C PRO A 19 26.04 42.86 -32.64
N ARG A 20 26.93 41.96 -32.20
CA ARG A 20 28.32 41.88 -32.68
C ARG A 20 28.75 40.43 -32.89
N SER A 21 29.43 40.24 -34.01
CA SER A 21 29.91 39.01 -34.63
C SER A 21 31.04 38.33 -33.84
N LEU A 22 30.94 36.98 -33.67
CA LEU A 22 31.95 35.87 -33.57
C LEU A 22 33.28 36.09 -32.78
N PRO A 23 34.00 35.04 -32.26
CA PRO A 23 33.97 33.61 -32.64
C PRO A 23 33.91 32.60 -31.46
N ALA A 24 33.96 31.32 -31.82
CA ALA A 24 33.89 30.13 -30.97
C ALA A 24 34.79 30.18 -29.71
N SER A 25 34.22 29.81 -28.57
CA SER A 25 34.98 29.39 -27.39
C SER A 25 34.21 28.31 -26.64
N SER A 26 34.87 27.17 -26.50
CA SER A 26 34.40 25.93 -25.90
C SER A 26 34.10 26.13 -24.41
N SER A 27 32.89 25.80 -23.98
CA SER A 27 32.56 25.57 -22.57
C SER A 27 31.40 24.57 -22.49
N PRO A 28 31.51 23.53 -21.63
CA PRO A 28 30.51 22.47 -21.56
C PRO A 28 29.19 23.04 -21.03
N PRO A 29 28.04 22.46 -21.42
CA PRO A 29 26.75 22.89 -20.88
C PRO A 29 26.77 22.70 -19.35
N PRO A 30 26.26 23.65 -18.55
CA PRO A 30 25.86 23.33 -17.20
C PRO A 30 24.68 22.36 -17.34
N SER A 31 24.98 21.06 -17.26
CA SER A 31 23.98 20.04 -16.96
C SER A 31 23.44 20.35 -15.57
N ALA A 32 22.52 21.31 -15.50
CA ALA A 32 21.52 21.37 -14.46
C ALA A 32 20.63 20.15 -14.68
N SER A 33 21.12 18.98 -14.27
CA SER A 33 20.27 17.88 -13.90
C SER A 33 19.52 18.34 -12.65
N THR A 34 18.47 19.13 -12.84
CA THR A 34 17.27 18.95 -12.04
C THR A 34 16.89 17.49 -12.25
N ALA A 35 17.41 16.62 -11.41
CA ALA A 35 16.90 15.28 -11.21
C ALA A 35 15.44 15.50 -10.81
N ARG A 36 14.57 15.51 -11.81
CA ARG A 36 13.14 15.37 -11.62
C ARG A 36 13.01 14.13 -10.74
N PRO A 37 12.35 14.18 -9.58
CA PRO A 37 12.09 12.97 -8.84
C PRO A 37 11.39 12.04 -9.83
N SER A 38 12.07 10.95 -10.20
CA SER A 38 11.47 9.89 -10.97
C SER A 38 10.38 9.37 -10.08
N ALA A 39 9.13 9.73 -10.39
CA ALA A 39 7.98 9.11 -9.75
C ALA A 39 8.08 7.63 -10.11
N THR A 40 8.53 6.81 -9.14
CA THR A 40 8.49 5.36 -9.26
C THR A 40 7.08 5.01 -9.67
N ALA A 41 6.94 4.25 -10.76
CA ALA A 41 5.63 3.83 -11.23
C ALA A 41 4.95 3.03 -10.10
N THR A 42 4.04 3.68 -9.37
CA THR A 42 3.30 3.04 -8.28
C THR A 42 2.33 2.05 -8.89
N SER A 43 2.51 0.75 -8.63
CA SER A 43 1.57 -0.25 -9.11
C SER A 43 0.21 -0.10 -8.42
N ALA A 44 -0.87 -0.53 -9.06
CA ALA A 44 -2.22 -0.49 -8.47
C ALA A 44 -2.27 -1.22 -7.11
N PHE A 45 -1.53 -2.33 -6.98
CA PHE A 45 -1.37 -3.06 -5.73
C PHE A 45 -0.81 -2.16 -4.61
N CYS A 46 0.21 -1.37 -4.91
CA CYS A 46 0.88 -0.51 -3.93
C CYS A 46 0.03 0.66 -3.45
N LEU A 47 -0.92 1.12 -4.27
CA LEU A 47 -1.87 2.15 -3.86
C LEU A 47 -2.80 1.66 -2.75
N ASP A 48 -3.20 0.39 -2.82
CA ASP A 48 -4.14 -0.23 -1.88
C ASP A 48 -3.46 -0.99 -0.73
N LEU A 49 -2.15 -1.27 -0.84
CA LEU A 49 -1.38 -2.10 0.11
C LEU A 49 -1.52 -1.63 1.56
N SER A 50 -1.34 -0.35 1.82
CA SER A 50 -1.43 0.20 3.19
C SER A 50 -2.82 0.00 3.80
N THR A 51 -3.87 0.16 3.00
CA THR A 51 -5.25 -0.08 3.44
C THR A 51 -5.47 -1.55 3.74
N PHE A 52 -4.94 -2.44 2.89
CA PHE A 52 -4.99 -3.88 3.11
C PHE A 52 -4.25 -4.28 4.39
N GLN A 53 -3.01 -3.82 4.59
CA GLN A 53 -2.19 -4.09 5.77
C GLN A 53 -2.90 -3.66 7.06
N VAL A 54 -3.44 -2.43 7.11
CA VAL A 54 -4.22 -1.95 8.26
C VAL A 54 -5.44 -2.84 8.52
N GLY A 55 -6.15 -3.26 7.46
CA GLY A 55 -7.26 -4.19 7.58
C GLY A 55 -6.84 -5.53 8.21
N VAL A 56 -5.74 -6.12 7.71
CA VAL A 56 -5.18 -7.37 8.22
C VAL A 56 -4.76 -7.23 9.68
N ILE A 57 -4.02 -6.17 10.04
CA ILE A 57 -3.60 -5.91 11.43
C ILE A 57 -4.80 -5.80 12.37
N ALA A 58 -5.81 -5.03 11.98
CA ALA A 58 -7.02 -4.82 12.79
C ALA A 58 -7.88 -6.10 12.93
N TYR A 59 -7.86 -6.98 11.93
CA TYR A 59 -8.51 -8.29 12.03
C TYR A 59 -7.73 -9.22 12.95
N ARG A 60 -6.39 -9.31 12.77
CA ARG A 60 -5.50 -10.11 13.62
C ARG A 60 -5.65 -9.72 15.09
N SER A 61 -5.61 -8.43 15.41
CA SER A 61 -5.73 -7.96 16.80
C SER A 61 -7.03 -8.40 17.47
N GLU A 62 -8.16 -8.38 16.76
CA GLU A 62 -9.45 -8.79 17.32
C GLU A 62 -9.59 -10.31 17.40
N VAL A 63 -9.05 -11.06 16.45
CA VAL A 63 -8.96 -12.52 16.55
C VAL A 63 -8.05 -12.91 17.73
N GLY A 64 -6.95 -12.20 17.92
CA GLY A 64 -5.99 -12.40 19.00
C GLY A 64 -6.56 -12.16 20.40
N ALA A 65 -7.65 -11.40 20.53
CA ALA A 65 -8.33 -11.21 21.81
C ALA A 65 -8.81 -12.54 22.44
N ALA A 66 -9.10 -13.56 21.62
CA ALA A 66 -9.43 -14.90 22.12
C ALA A 66 -8.26 -15.60 22.82
N ILE A 67 -7.00 -15.25 22.51
CA ILE A 67 -5.82 -15.78 23.20
C ILE A 67 -5.81 -15.32 24.66
N GLU A 68 -6.31 -14.10 24.91
CA GLU A 68 -6.47 -13.52 26.25
C GLU A 68 -7.77 -13.96 26.95
N GLY A 69 -8.53 -14.88 26.34
CA GLY A 69 -9.83 -15.34 26.86
C GLY A 69 -10.97 -14.35 26.67
N GLN A 70 -10.79 -13.29 25.87
CA GLN A 70 -11.85 -12.34 25.58
C GLN A 70 -12.85 -12.95 24.56
N PRO A 71 -14.15 -12.63 24.68
CA PRO A 71 -15.14 -13.08 23.71
C PRO A 71 -14.90 -12.40 22.35
N LEU A 72 -15.02 -13.19 21.27
CA LEU A 72 -14.90 -12.68 19.91
C LEU A 72 -16.20 -12.02 19.43
N ASP A 73 -16.12 -10.84 18.83
CA ASP A 73 -17.23 -10.25 18.07
C ASP A 73 -17.31 -10.88 16.69
N PHE A 74 -18.07 -11.99 16.58
CA PHE A 74 -18.24 -12.71 15.31
C PHE A 74 -18.81 -11.83 14.20
N LYS A 75 -19.70 -10.88 14.52
CA LYS A 75 -20.32 -10.02 13.52
C LYS A 75 -19.31 -8.99 13.01
N GLY A 76 -18.56 -8.36 13.91
CA GLY A 76 -17.47 -7.44 13.59
C GLY A 76 -16.38 -8.10 12.76
N LEU A 77 -15.90 -9.26 13.21
CA LEU A 77 -14.85 -10.02 12.52
C LEU A 77 -15.27 -10.47 11.12
N ARG A 78 -16.48 -11.02 10.95
CA ARG A 78 -16.99 -11.38 9.60
C ARG A 78 -17.05 -10.17 8.67
N ARG A 79 -17.50 -9.01 9.18
CA ARG A 79 -17.56 -7.78 8.38
C ARG A 79 -16.16 -7.31 7.97
N LYS A 80 -15.19 -7.36 8.87
CA LYS A 80 -13.80 -7.00 8.57
C LYS A 80 -13.16 -7.96 7.56
N ALA A 81 -13.34 -9.27 7.75
CA ALA A 81 -12.86 -10.27 6.80
C ALA A 81 -13.42 -10.03 5.40
N ALA A 82 -14.72 -9.70 5.27
CA ALA A 82 -15.33 -9.37 4.00
C ALA A 82 -14.72 -8.11 3.34
N LEU A 83 -14.41 -7.06 4.12
CA LEU A 83 -13.74 -5.86 3.62
C LEU A 83 -12.31 -6.17 3.13
N ILE A 84 -11.56 -6.98 3.89
CA ILE A 84 -10.21 -7.40 3.51
C ILE A 84 -10.24 -8.24 2.23
N ALA A 85 -11.21 -9.16 2.12
CA ALA A 85 -11.38 -9.98 0.92
C ALA A 85 -11.73 -9.13 -0.30
N ASP A 86 -12.64 -8.16 -0.16
CA ASP A 86 -13.04 -7.26 -1.24
C ASP A 86 -11.87 -6.39 -1.74
N ILE A 87 -11.09 -5.82 -0.81
CA ILE A 87 -9.85 -5.08 -1.15
C ILE A 87 -8.84 -6.01 -1.81
N GLY A 88 -8.59 -7.17 -1.20
CA GLY A 88 -7.52 -8.02 -1.67
C GLY A 88 -7.82 -8.72 -3.00
N GLU A 89 -9.08 -9.01 -3.32
CA GLU A 89 -9.45 -9.55 -4.64
C GLU A 89 -9.19 -8.53 -5.75
N ARG A 90 -9.43 -7.22 -5.52
CA ARG A 90 -9.05 -6.16 -6.47
C ARG A 90 -7.54 -6.08 -6.68
N MET A 91 -6.77 -6.27 -5.62
CA MET A 91 -5.31 -6.21 -5.66
C MET A 91 -4.69 -7.45 -6.33
N ARG A 92 -5.36 -8.61 -6.26
CA ARG A 92 -4.82 -9.94 -6.56
C ARG A 92 -4.21 -10.08 -7.95
N SER A 93 -4.80 -9.46 -8.98
CA SER A 93 -4.29 -9.50 -10.35
C SER A 93 -3.06 -8.60 -10.57
N SER A 94 -2.85 -7.63 -9.70
CA SER A 94 -1.76 -6.65 -9.76
C SER A 94 -0.64 -6.91 -8.74
N ALA A 95 -0.76 -7.98 -7.95
CA ALA A 95 0.23 -8.33 -6.94
C ALA A 95 1.61 -8.61 -7.58
N PRO A 96 2.68 -7.96 -7.10
CA PRO A 96 4.04 -8.24 -7.55
C PRO A 96 4.43 -9.72 -7.36
N PRO A 97 5.21 -10.33 -8.28
CA PRO A 97 5.53 -11.76 -8.22
C PRO A 97 6.23 -12.21 -6.94
N ASP A 98 7.01 -11.32 -6.32
CA ASP A 98 7.79 -11.48 -5.09
C ASP A 98 6.95 -11.52 -3.80
N ILE A 99 5.68 -11.09 -3.84
CA ILE A 99 4.76 -11.13 -2.68
C ILE A 99 3.43 -11.84 -2.97
N ALA A 100 3.20 -12.24 -4.23
CA ALA A 100 1.89 -12.72 -4.66
C ALA A 100 1.44 -14.03 -3.97
N GLU A 101 2.37 -14.91 -3.60
CA GLU A 101 2.08 -16.17 -2.90
C GLU A 101 1.65 -15.90 -1.44
N GLU A 102 2.41 -15.07 -0.73
CA GLU A 102 2.17 -14.66 0.65
C GLU A 102 0.87 -13.89 0.76
N PHE A 103 0.63 -12.96 -0.16
CA PHE A 103 -0.61 -12.20 -0.25
C PHE A 103 -1.84 -13.10 -0.39
N ARG A 104 -1.79 -14.09 -1.30
CA ARG A 104 -2.88 -15.08 -1.47
C ARG A 104 -3.04 -15.96 -0.23
N THR A 105 -1.94 -16.29 0.44
CA THR A 105 -1.94 -17.08 1.67
C THR A 105 -2.65 -16.33 2.79
N VAL A 106 -2.37 -15.03 2.97
CA VAL A 106 -3.05 -14.17 3.95
C VAL A 106 -4.55 -14.09 3.67
N LEU A 107 -4.94 -13.86 2.41
CA LEU A 107 -6.36 -13.84 2.02
C LEU A 107 -7.08 -15.14 2.35
N LYS A 108 -6.47 -16.28 2.01
CA LYS A 108 -7.03 -17.60 2.30
C LYS A 108 -7.11 -17.88 3.80
N ALA A 109 -6.11 -17.45 4.56
CA ALA A 109 -6.08 -17.61 6.02
C ALA A 109 -7.22 -16.83 6.69
N ILE A 110 -7.44 -15.58 6.29
CA ILE A 110 -8.53 -14.74 6.81
C ILE A 110 -9.89 -15.31 6.42
N ASP A 111 -10.07 -15.75 5.18
CA ASP A 111 -11.31 -16.41 4.74
C ASP A 111 -11.61 -17.69 5.53
N THR A 112 -10.58 -18.51 5.78
CA THR A 112 -10.70 -19.73 6.60
C THR A 112 -11.09 -19.39 8.03
N SER A 113 -10.39 -18.42 8.65
CA SER A 113 -10.69 -17.93 10.00
C SER A 113 -12.13 -17.41 10.09
N ALA A 114 -12.57 -16.61 9.13
CA ALA A 114 -13.91 -16.02 9.10
C ALA A 114 -15.01 -17.06 8.88
N SER A 115 -14.74 -18.07 8.04
CA SER A 115 -15.65 -19.21 7.81
C SER A 115 -15.85 -20.06 9.07
N ASN A 116 -14.89 -20.01 10.01
CA ASN A 116 -14.96 -20.68 11.30
C ASN A 116 -15.58 -19.82 12.40
N LEU A 117 -15.96 -18.56 12.16
CA LEU A 117 -16.69 -17.75 13.15
C LEU A 117 -18.13 -18.22 13.29
N LYS A 118 -18.39 -19.36 13.91
CA LYS A 118 -19.73 -19.93 14.14
C LYS A 118 -19.99 -20.13 15.64
N SER A 119 -21.25 -20.22 16.03
CA SER A 119 -21.68 -20.30 17.44
C SER A 119 -21.08 -21.46 18.23
N ASP A 120 -20.69 -22.52 17.53
CA ASP A 120 -20.16 -23.79 18.03
C ASP A 120 -18.67 -23.99 17.73
N ALA A 121 -18.01 -23.02 17.08
CA ALA A 121 -16.61 -23.14 16.72
C ALA A 121 -15.69 -23.01 17.92
N GLU A 122 -14.60 -23.78 17.92
CA GLU A 122 -13.56 -23.61 18.92
C GLU A 122 -12.75 -22.34 18.62
N ALA A 123 -12.25 -21.66 19.67
CA ALA A 123 -11.38 -20.49 19.48
C ALA A 123 -10.15 -20.83 18.60
N ARG A 124 -9.64 -22.07 18.70
CA ARG A 124 -8.53 -22.56 17.88
C ARG A 124 -8.84 -22.58 16.39
N ASP A 125 -10.08 -22.90 16.00
CA ASP A 125 -10.48 -22.92 14.59
C ASP A 125 -10.41 -21.53 13.94
N VAL A 126 -10.60 -20.48 14.73
CA VAL A 126 -10.51 -19.08 14.30
C VAL A 126 -9.05 -18.58 14.37
N LEU A 127 -8.32 -18.99 15.41
CA LEU A 127 -6.95 -18.56 15.69
C LEU A 127 -5.91 -19.22 14.80
N ASP A 128 -5.96 -20.54 14.61
CA ASP A 128 -4.94 -21.32 13.92
C ASP A 128 -4.66 -20.83 12.48
N PRO A 129 -5.67 -20.44 11.66
CA PRO A 129 -5.39 -19.87 10.35
C PRO A 129 -4.60 -18.55 10.42
N VAL A 130 -4.74 -17.77 11.48
CA VAL A 130 -4.20 -16.40 11.60
C VAL A 130 -2.86 -16.36 12.36
N TYR A 131 -2.73 -17.17 13.40
CA TYR A 131 -1.59 -17.21 14.30
C TYR A 131 -0.78 -18.50 14.22
N GLY A 132 -1.27 -19.51 13.50
CA GLY A 132 -0.56 -20.78 13.34
C GLY A 132 0.75 -20.63 12.59
N GLU A 133 1.74 -21.42 13.00
CA GLU A 133 3.11 -21.43 12.46
C GLU A 133 3.16 -21.54 10.93
N ARG A 134 2.18 -22.23 10.33
CA ARG A 134 2.10 -22.43 8.88
C ARG A 134 1.93 -21.12 8.11
N ASN A 135 1.10 -20.21 8.59
CA ASN A 135 0.75 -18.98 7.86
C ASN A 135 1.51 -17.75 8.36
N ARG A 136 2.14 -17.83 9.55
CA ARG A 136 2.88 -16.71 10.14
C ARG A 136 3.88 -16.03 9.18
N PRO A 137 4.73 -16.77 8.43
CA PRO A 137 5.66 -16.12 7.50
C PRO A 137 4.98 -15.26 6.43
N ALA A 138 3.81 -15.67 5.94
CA ALA A 138 3.07 -14.91 4.93
C ALA A 138 2.48 -13.62 5.52
N PHE A 139 1.99 -13.67 6.76
CA PHE A 139 1.53 -12.48 7.47
C PHE A 139 2.68 -11.50 7.72
N ASP A 140 3.84 -11.99 8.16
CA ASP A 140 5.01 -11.15 8.43
C ASP A 140 5.55 -10.52 7.13
N ALA A 141 5.59 -11.29 6.04
CA ALA A 141 5.99 -10.79 4.73
C ALA A 141 5.06 -9.66 4.24
N VAL A 142 3.73 -9.85 4.32
CA VAL A 142 2.76 -8.83 3.91
C VAL A 142 2.81 -7.60 4.80
N ASP A 143 3.01 -7.75 6.11
CA ASP A 143 3.10 -6.64 7.07
C ASP A 143 4.33 -5.75 6.81
N HIS A 144 5.44 -6.37 6.42
CA HIS A 144 6.70 -5.68 6.14
C HIS A 144 6.95 -5.35 4.67
N TYR A 145 6.04 -5.74 3.77
CA TYR A 145 6.19 -5.46 2.34
C TYR A 145 6.09 -3.96 2.09
N ASP A 146 7.11 -3.41 1.44
CA ASP A 146 7.16 -2.01 1.02
C ASP A 146 7.36 -1.92 -0.49
N CYS A 147 6.45 -1.19 -1.12
CA CYS A 147 6.45 -0.90 -2.55
C CYS A 147 7.49 0.16 -2.90
N GLY A 148 8.77 -0.20 -2.78
CA GLY A 148 9.89 0.71 -3.02
C GLY A 148 11.27 0.16 -2.65
N ALA A 149 11.37 -1.03 -2.06
CA ALA A 149 12.64 -1.61 -1.64
C ALA A 149 13.51 -2.13 -2.80
N GLU A 150 12.94 -2.39 -3.98
CA GLU A 150 13.66 -2.84 -5.17
C GLU A 150 14.04 -1.64 -6.06
N GLY A 151 15.16 -0.97 -5.73
CA GLY A 151 15.64 0.19 -6.50
C GLY A 151 16.96 0.80 -6.03
N GLY A 152 17.90 -0.03 -5.53
CA GLY A 152 19.27 0.36 -5.21
C GLY A 152 20.27 -0.03 -6.28
#